data_AF-A0A6M0BTE5-F1
#
_entry.id   AF-A0A6M0BTE5-F1
#
_cell.length_a   1.000
_cell.length_b   1.000
_cell.length_c   1.000
_cell.angle_alpha   90.00
_cell.angle_beta   90.00
_cell.angle_gamma   90.00
#
_symmetry.space_group_name_H-M   'P 1'
#
loop_
_entity.id
_entity.type
_entity.pdbx_description
1 polymer ?
#
loop_
_entity_poly.entity_id
_entity_poly.type
_entity_poly.pdbx_seq_one_letter_code
_entity_poly.pdbx_strand_id
1 'polypeptide(L)'
;MVVPSHDGFVGDVDPITLFSPDGVFLPQKIEIRGADVFDAGTEENIEDINTTPIVFDPPERFFGAVRQGKPEDALIRTHPLLKEPGQGGFLDLPNYVNGDFTRNPNEIYALINIEQVSVPEPTSTFSLLAIGLLGVTSIFKRKLKPCN
;
A
#
# COMPACT_ATOMS: atom_id res chain seq x y z
N MET A 1 6.76 -2.98 3.66
CA MET A 1 7.04 -3.34 5.07
C MET A 1 5.94 -4.27 5.54
N VAL A 2 6.33 -5.37 6.18
CA VAL A 2 5.42 -6.31 6.85
C VAL A 2 5.21 -5.83 8.28
N VAL A 3 3.99 -5.93 8.80
CA VAL A 3 3.67 -5.49 10.17
C VAL A 3 2.86 -6.59 10.84
N PRO A 4 3.23 -7.03 12.06
CA PRO A 4 4.32 -6.52 12.89
C PRO A 4 5.71 -7.07 12.49
N SER A 5 6.69 -6.18 12.33
CA SER A 5 8.12 -6.49 12.19
C SER A 5 8.95 -5.21 12.36
N HIS A 6 10.23 -5.33 12.71
CA HIS A 6 11.15 -4.19 12.82
C HIS A 6 11.43 -3.58 11.44
N ASP A 7 11.99 -4.41 10.55
CA ASP A 7 12.40 -4.01 9.20
C ASP A 7 12.09 -5.10 8.15
N GLY A 8 11.15 -5.99 8.48
CA GLY A 8 10.62 -6.98 7.57
C GLY A 8 9.91 -6.34 6.37
N PHE A 9 10.19 -6.82 5.18
CA PHE A 9 9.61 -6.30 3.94
C PHE A 9 9.42 -7.38 2.87
N VAL A 10 8.58 -7.07 1.90
CA VAL A 10 8.43 -7.83 0.67
C VAL A 10 8.88 -6.93 -0.46
N GLY A 11 9.64 -7.48 -1.39
CA GLY A 11 10.13 -6.77 -2.56
C GLY A 11 10.62 -7.73 -3.63
N ASP A 12 10.65 -7.23 -4.86
CA ASP A 12 11.25 -7.90 -6.00
C ASP A 12 12.35 -6.99 -6.57
N VAL A 13 13.44 -7.58 -7.00
CA VAL A 13 14.53 -6.86 -7.70
C VAL A 13 14.18 -6.63 -9.16
N ASP A 14 13.32 -7.48 -9.73
CA ASP A 14 12.94 -7.42 -11.12
C ASP A 14 11.70 -6.55 -11.31
N PRO A 15 11.73 -5.57 -12.24
CA PRO A 15 10.58 -4.72 -12.49
C PRO A 15 9.46 -5.49 -13.18
N ILE A 16 8.23 -5.27 -12.73
CA ILE A 16 7.03 -5.86 -13.34
C ILE A 16 6.65 -5.04 -14.58
N THR A 17 6.59 -5.70 -15.73
CA THR A 17 6.22 -5.07 -17.00
C THR A 17 4.70 -4.95 -17.13
N LEU A 18 4.18 -3.72 -17.14
CA LEU A 18 2.74 -3.45 -17.24
C LEU A 18 2.23 -3.19 -18.66
N PHE A 19 3.13 -2.93 -19.61
CA PHE A 19 2.77 -2.62 -21.00
C PHE A 19 3.70 -3.34 -21.96
N SER A 20 3.15 -3.85 -23.05
CA SER A 20 3.94 -4.37 -24.16
C SER A 20 4.71 -3.24 -24.87
N PRO A 21 5.71 -3.56 -25.71
CA PRO A 21 6.39 -2.56 -26.54
C PRO A 21 5.45 -1.74 -27.44
N ASP A 22 4.30 -2.29 -27.79
CA ASP A 22 3.27 -1.63 -28.62
C ASP A 22 2.27 -0.80 -27.78
N GLY A 23 2.46 -0.73 -26.45
CA GLY A 23 1.61 0.05 -25.54
C GLY A 23 0.34 -0.66 -25.07
N VAL A 24 0.22 -1.98 -25.30
CA VAL A 24 -0.93 -2.76 -24.82
C VAL A 24 -0.74 -3.09 -23.33
N PHE A 25 -1.76 -2.81 -22.50
CA PHE A 25 -1.73 -3.15 -21.07
C PHE A 25 -1.66 -4.66 -20.85
N LEU A 26 -0.81 -5.08 -19.92
CA LEU A 26 -0.60 -6.46 -19.49
C LEU A 26 -1.09 -6.62 -18.05
N PRO A 27 -2.27 -7.24 -17.82
CA PRO A 27 -2.76 -7.51 -16.47
C PRO A 27 -1.75 -8.32 -15.66
N GLN A 28 -1.62 -7.99 -14.38
CA GLN A 28 -0.71 -8.68 -13.46
C GLN A 28 -1.46 -9.24 -12.27
N LYS A 29 -0.96 -10.38 -11.80
CA LYS A 29 -1.38 -11.01 -10.55
C LYS A 29 -0.12 -11.29 -9.73
N ILE A 30 0.05 -10.60 -8.61
CA ILE A 30 1.19 -10.74 -7.71
C ILE A 30 0.69 -11.43 -6.44
N GLU A 31 1.23 -12.61 -6.16
CA GLU A 31 1.00 -13.34 -4.91
C GLU A 31 2.17 -13.04 -3.97
N ILE A 32 1.85 -12.60 -2.76
CA ILE A 32 2.84 -12.40 -1.69
C ILE A 32 2.66 -13.54 -0.70
N ARG A 33 3.71 -14.35 -0.56
CA ARG A 33 3.76 -15.51 0.33
C ARG A 33 4.65 -15.25 1.54
N GLY A 34 4.55 -16.12 2.54
CA GLY A 34 5.40 -16.04 3.73
C GLY A 34 6.89 -16.10 3.41
N ALA A 35 7.27 -16.92 2.42
CA ALA A 35 8.65 -17.03 1.92
C ALA A 35 9.19 -15.77 1.25
N ASP A 36 8.31 -14.84 0.83
CA ASP A 36 8.68 -13.62 0.13
C ASP A 36 9.01 -12.48 1.10
N VAL A 37 9.00 -12.75 2.41
CA VAL A 37 9.35 -11.78 3.45
C VAL A 37 10.84 -11.84 3.75
N PHE A 38 11.50 -10.70 3.55
CA PHE A 38 12.90 -10.46 3.83
C PHE A 38 13.07 -9.61 5.09
N ASP A 39 14.18 -9.82 5.77
CA ASP A 39 14.74 -8.97 6.79
C ASP A 39 15.74 -8.01 6.12
N ALA A 40 15.64 -6.71 6.41
CA ALA A 40 16.52 -5.71 5.82
C ALA A 40 17.93 -5.68 6.45
N GLY A 41 18.09 -6.32 7.60
CA GLY A 41 19.32 -6.40 8.37
C GLY A 41 19.69 -5.10 9.08
N THR A 42 18.74 -4.17 9.22
CA THR A 42 18.98 -2.89 9.88
C THR A 42 18.75 -2.98 11.38
N GLU A 43 17.84 -3.85 11.83
CA GLU A 43 17.50 -4.05 13.24
C GLU A 43 17.33 -5.55 13.59
N GLU A 44 17.73 -5.94 14.81
CA GLU A 44 17.50 -7.28 15.32
C GLU A 44 15.99 -7.56 15.42
N ASN A 45 15.55 -8.71 14.88
CA ASN A 45 14.18 -9.21 14.93
C ASN A 45 13.75 -9.69 16.33
N ILE A 46 13.72 -8.77 17.30
CA ILE A 46 13.31 -9.02 18.67
C ILE A 46 11.82 -8.74 18.77
N GLU A 47 10.97 -9.74 19.00
CA GLU A 47 9.50 -9.54 19.08
C GLU A 47 9.04 -8.80 20.37
N ASP A 48 9.68 -7.69 20.73
CA ASP A 48 9.33 -6.83 21.87
C ASP A 48 8.33 -5.76 21.43
N ILE A 49 7.13 -5.84 22.00
CA ILE A 49 6.01 -4.92 21.75
C ILE A 49 6.33 -3.43 22.00
N ASN A 50 7.43 -3.12 22.72
CA ASN A 50 7.86 -1.76 22.98
C ASN A 50 8.78 -1.18 21.88
N THR A 51 9.28 -2.01 20.98
CA THR A 51 10.21 -1.61 19.90
C THR A 51 9.73 -2.04 18.52
N THR A 52 8.99 -3.15 18.40
CA THR A 52 8.41 -3.58 17.13
C THR A 52 7.27 -2.63 16.71
N PRO A 53 7.29 -2.12 15.47
CA PRO A 53 6.13 -1.50 14.83
C PRO A 53 4.90 -2.42 14.85
N ILE A 54 3.84 -1.98 15.53
CA ILE A 54 2.58 -2.71 15.73
C ILE A 54 1.40 -1.76 15.46
N VAL A 55 0.35 -2.24 14.78
CA VAL A 55 -0.87 -1.47 14.46
C VAL A 55 -2.02 -1.87 15.38
N PHE A 56 -2.30 -1.07 16.41
CA PHE A 56 -3.45 -1.30 17.29
C PHE A 56 -4.75 -0.72 16.70
N ASP A 57 -5.89 -1.32 17.08
CA ASP A 57 -7.24 -0.78 16.84
C ASP A 57 -7.88 -0.44 18.22
N PRO A 58 -8.30 0.80 18.49
CA PRO A 58 -8.24 1.98 17.62
C PRO A 58 -6.80 2.49 17.38
N PRO A 59 -6.52 3.01 16.16
CA PRO A 59 -5.18 3.44 15.74
C PRO A 59 -4.62 4.64 16.51
N GLU A 60 -5.44 5.23 17.37
CA GLU A 60 -5.08 6.33 18.28
C GLU A 60 -4.03 5.92 19.32
N ARG A 61 -3.84 4.60 19.53
CA ARG A 61 -2.73 4.05 20.31
C ARG A 61 -1.56 3.64 19.41
N PHE A 62 -1.04 4.57 18.64
CA PHE A 62 0.35 4.53 18.17
C PHE A 62 1.29 4.88 19.36
N PHE A 63 1.13 4.17 20.48
CA PHE A 63 1.90 4.36 21.72
C PHE A 63 2.83 3.16 21.95
N GLY A 64 3.60 2.81 20.93
CA GLY A 64 5.01 2.52 21.17
C GLY A 64 5.72 3.78 20.70
N ALA A 65 6.45 4.49 21.57
CA ALA A 65 7.53 5.31 21.03
C ALA A 65 8.30 4.36 20.11
N VAL A 66 8.26 4.57 18.79
CA VAL A 66 9.03 3.76 17.83
C VAL A 66 10.48 4.03 18.19
N ARG A 67 10.95 3.24 19.15
CA ARG A 67 12.33 3.23 19.60
C ARG A 67 12.99 2.31 18.62
N GLN A 68 14.01 2.85 17.98
CA GLN A 68 14.90 2.08 17.14
C GLN A 68 15.26 0.77 17.87
N GLY A 69 15.12 -0.35 17.17
CA GLY A 69 15.56 -1.64 17.65
C GLY A 69 17.08 -1.65 17.89
N LYS A 70 17.61 -2.82 18.21
CA LYS A 70 19.07 -2.97 18.23
C LYS A 70 19.58 -3.06 16.79
N PRO A 71 20.62 -2.32 16.39
CA PRO A 71 21.19 -2.46 15.05
C PRO A 71 21.69 -3.88 14.76
N GLU A 72 21.57 -4.32 13.51
CA GLU A 72 22.11 -5.60 13.04
C GLU A 72 23.27 -5.40 12.01
N ASP A 73 23.56 -6.40 11.17
CA ASP A 73 24.77 -6.48 10.32
C ASP A 73 24.60 -5.89 8.90
N ALA A 74 23.44 -5.30 8.60
CA ALA A 74 23.07 -4.70 7.31
C ALA A 74 22.99 -5.68 6.12
N LEU A 75 22.77 -6.97 6.38
CA LEU A 75 22.58 -7.98 5.34
C LEU A 75 21.09 -8.31 5.12
N ILE A 76 20.63 -8.14 3.89
CA ILE A 76 19.29 -8.60 3.50
C ILE A 76 19.27 -10.13 3.42
N ARG A 77 18.33 -10.74 4.14
CA ARG A 77 18.16 -12.20 4.22
C ARG A 77 16.68 -12.57 4.30
N THR A 78 16.34 -13.85 4.16
CA THR A 78 14.99 -14.32 4.48
C THR A 78 14.69 -14.04 5.95
N HIS A 79 13.51 -13.49 6.24
CA HIS A 79 13.13 -13.14 7.61
C HIS A 79 13.18 -14.38 8.52
N PRO A 80 13.79 -14.30 9.72
CA PRO A 80 13.88 -15.44 10.63
C PRO A 80 12.49 -15.87 11.13
N LEU A 81 12.39 -17.11 11.64
CA LEU A 81 11.16 -17.58 12.28
C LEU A 81 10.80 -16.71 13.48
N LEU A 82 9.50 -16.43 13.61
CA LEU A 82 8.95 -15.80 14.82
C LEU A 82 8.87 -16.83 15.96
N LYS A 83 8.81 -16.33 17.19
CA LYS A 83 8.61 -17.12 18.40
C LYS A 83 7.28 -17.87 18.35
N GLU A 84 7.24 -18.98 19.06
CA GLU A 84 5.99 -19.73 19.23
C GLU A 84 5.02 -18.99 20.15
N PRO A 85 3.70 -19.07 19.91
CA PRO A 85 2.71 -18.57 20.85
C PRO A 85 2.95 -19.14 22.26
N GLY A 86 2.98 -18.25 23.25
CA GLY A 86 3.31 -18.52 24.65
C GLY A 86 4.78 -18.29 25.01
N GLN A 87 5.66 -17.95 24.07
CA GLN A 87 7.07 -17.64 24.32
C GLN A 87 7.34 -16.14 24.55
N GLY A 88 6.29 -15.32 24.62
CA GLY A 88 6.38 -13.88 24.72
C GLY A 88 6.54 -13.22 23.36
N GLY A 89 5.97 -12.02 23.24
CA GLY A 89 6.12 -11.15 22.08
C GLY A 89 4.79 -10.73 21.49
N PHE A 90 4.78 -10.24 20.25
CA PHE A 90 3.55 -9.74 19.65
C PHE A 90 2.56 -10.84 19.27
N LEU A 91 3.01 -12.07 18.96
CA LEU A 91 2.10 -13.19 18.66
C LEU A 91 1.24 -13.64 19.85
N ASP A 92 1.63 -13.26 21.08
CA ASP A 92 0.83 -13.51 22.29
C ASP A 92 -0.28 -12.49 22.50
N LEU A 93 -0.29 -11.41 21.70
CA LEU A 93 -1.36 -10.43 21.72
C LEU A 93 -2.58 -10.98 20.96
N PRO A 94 -3.81 -10.84 21.49
CA PRO A 94 -5.02 -11.38 20.87
C PRO A 94 -5.21 -11.02 19.38
N ASN A 95 -4.75 -9.84 18.95
CA ASN A 95 -4.90 -9.36 17.57
C ASN A 95 -3.86 -9.94 16.60
N TYR A 96 -2.85 -10.64 17.10
CA TYR A 96 -1.69 -11.10 16.32
C TYR A 96 -1.44 -12.60 16.43
N VAL A 97 -2.30 -13.35 17.11
CA VAL A 97 -2.17 -14.82 17.27
C VAL A 97 -2.06 -15.59 15.94
N ASN A 98 -2.60 -15.02 14.86
CA ASN A 98 -2.53 -15.58 13.50
C ASN A 98 -1.59 -14.78 12.58
N GLY A 99 -0.79 -13.87 13.13
CA GLY A 99 0.08 -12.97 12.39
C GLY A 99 1.43 -13.58 11.97
N ASP A 100 1.61 -14.88 12.16
CA ASP A 100 2.86 -15.55 11.80
C ASP A 100 2.91 -15.92 10.32
N PHE A 101 3.68 -15.16 9.56
CA PHE A 101 3.93 -15.39 8.14
C PHE A 101 5.09 -16.36 7.88
N THR A 102 5.85 -16.75 8.90
CA THR A 102 7.07 -17.55 8.78
C THR A 102 6.81 -19.05 8.88
N ARG A 103 5.75 -19.47 9.58
CA ARG A 103 5.39 -20.90 9.76
C ARG A 103 4.95 -21.59 8.48
N ASN A 104 4.24 -20.88 7.61
CA ASN A 104 3.73 -21.42 6.35
C ASN A 104 4.33 -20.66 5.16
N PRO A 105 5.57 -20.95 4.75
CA PRO A 105 6.28 -20.17 3.73
C PRO A 105 5.54 -20.12 2.37
N ASN A 106 4.69 -21.10 2.06
CA ASN A 106 3.94 -21.14 0.81
C ASN A 106 2.51 -20.57 0.92
N GLU A 107 2.07 -20.15 2.10
CA GLU A 107 0.76 -19.53 2.30
C GLU A 107 0.75 -18.12 1.69
N ILE A 108 -0.34 -17.78 1.00
CA ILE A 108 -0.54 -16.47 0.36
C ILE A 108 -1.15 -15.53 1.39
N TYR A 109 -0.40 -14.50 1.78
CA TYR A 109 -0.84 -13.47 2.74
C TYR A 109 -1.42 -12.23 2.07
N ALA A 110 -1.02 -11.95 0.83
CA ALA A 110 -1.62 -10.89 0.04
C ALA A 110 -1.67 -11.23 -1.45
N LEU A 111 -2.68 -10.67 -2.12
CA LEU A 111 -2.88 -10.77 -3.55
C LEU A 111 -3.08 -9.38 -4.13
N ILE A 112 -2.25 -9.00 -5.10
CA ILE A 112 -2.37 -7.74 -5.81
C ILE A 112 -2.78 -8.06 -7.25
N ASN A 113 -3.99 -7.63 -7.63
CA ASN A 113 -4.46 -7.67 -9.01
C ASN A 113 -4.30 -6.29 -9.62
N ILE A 114 -3.60 -6.21 -10.75
CA ILE A 114 -3.42 -4.98 -11.51
C ILE A 114 -4.21 -5.12 -12.81
N GLU A 115 -5.26 -4.30 -12.93
CA GLU A 115 -6.21 -4.33 -14.03
C GLU A 115 -6.39 -2.92 -14.62
N GLN A 116 -6.66 -2.86 -15.91
CA GLN A 116 -7.02 -1.61 -16.57
C GLN A 116 -8.51 -1.34 -16.36
N VAL A 117 -8.83 -0.33 -15.57
CA VAL A 117 -10.20 0.14 -15.39
C VAL A 117 -10.52 1.16 -16.47
N SER A 118 -11.53 0.88 -17.30
CA SER A 118 -12.07 1.89 -18.20
C SER A 118 -12.93 2.86 -17.41
N VAL A 119 -12.50 4.13 -17.36
CA VAL A 119 -13.35 5.21 -16.86
C VAL A 119 -14.23 5.65 -18.03
N PRO A 120 -15.58 5.61 -17.92
CA PRO A 120 -16.45 6.10 -18.97
C PRO A 120 -16.11 7.56 -19.29
N GLU A 121 -16.03 7.92 -20.58
CA GLU A 121 -15.92 9.33 -20.93
C GLU A 121 -17.13 10.09 -20.37
N PRO A 122 -16.93 11.29 -19.81
CA PRO A 122 -18.06 12.10 -19.36
C PRO A 122 -18.99 12.33 -20.56
N THR A 123 -20.23 11.87 -20.44
CA THR A 123 -21.24 11.79 -21.52
C THR A 123 -21.71 13.18 -22.02
N SER A 124 -21.01 14.25 -21.66
CA SER A 124 -21.52 15.61 -21.58
C SER A 124 -20.52 16.65 -22.11
N THR A 125 -19.78 16.33 -23.17
CA THR A 125 -19.13 17.37 -24.00
C THR A 125 -20.17 18.39 -24.52
N PHE A 126 -21.41 17.95 -24.77
CA PHE A 126 -22.51 18.83 -25.17
C PHE A 126 -22.98 19.79 -24.08
N SER A 127 -22.99 19.41 -22.79
CA SER A 127 -23.41 20.35 -21.73
C SER A 127 -22.34 21.41 -21.45
N LEU A 128 -21.05 21.06 -21.59
CA LEU A 128 -19.96 22.04 -21.55
C LEU A 128 -20.05 23.05 -22.71
N LEU A 129 -20.39 22.58 -23.92
CA LEU A 129 -20.61 23.46 -25.08
C LEU A 129 -21.87 24.33 -24.94
N ALA A 130 -22.96 23.79 -24.38
CA ALA A 130 -24.22 24.51 -24.17
C ALA A 130 -24.07 25.66 -23.16
N ILE A 131 -23.30 25.46 -22.07
CA ILE A 131 -22.97 26.52 -21.11
C ILE A 131 -22.13 27.62 -21.78
N GLY A 132 -21.17 27.25 -22.63
CA GLY A 132 -20.37 28.19 -23.41
C GLY A 132 -21.21 29.06 -24.35
N LEU A 133 -22.16 28.47 -25.09
CA LEU A 133 -23.05 29.20 -26.01
C LEU A 133 -24.03 30.14 -25.29
N LEU A 134 -24.55 29.74 -24.12
CA LEU A 134 -25.38 30.59 -23.27
C LEU A 134 -24.61 31.82 -22.75
N GLY A 135 -23.33 31.66 -22.40
CA GLY A 135 -22.46 32.77 -22.02
C GLY A 135 -22.25 33.80 -23.13
N VAL A 136 -21.98 33.36 -24.36
CA VAL A 136 -21.70 34.26 -25.50
C VAL A 136 -22.93 35.07 -25.91
N THR A 137 -24.13 34.48 -25.91
CA THR A 137 -25.37 35.21 -26.26
C THR A 137 -25.74 36.31 -25.24
N SER A 138 -25.32 36.17 -23.99
CA SER A 138 -25.55 37.18 -22.94
C SER A 138 -24.66 38.43 -23.09
N ILE A 139 -23.46 38.28 -23.68
CA ILE A 139 -22.50 39.37 -23.87
C ILE A 139 -22.93 40.28 -25.03
N PHE A 140 -23.50 39.72 -26.10
CA PHE A 140 -23.97 40.51 -27.24
C PHE A 140 -25.24 41.33 -26.94
N LYS A 141 -26.14 40.87 -26.05
CA LYS A 141 -27.33 41.65 -25.67
C LYS A 141 -27.02 42.88 -24.81
N ARG A 142 -25.86 42.93 -24.13
CA ARG A 142 -25.52 44.04 -23.21
C ARG A 142 -24.98 45.29 -23.91
N LYS A 143 -24.54 45.19 -25.17
CA LYS A 143 -23.96 46.33 -25.93
C LYS A 143 -24.98 47.17 -26.72
N LEU A 144 -26.27 46.86 -26.65
CA LEU A 144 -27.34 47.60 -27.34
C LEU A 144 -28.26 48.28 -26.32
N LYS A 145 -27.76 49.29 -25.60
CA LYS A 145 -28.62 50.34 -25.03
C LYS A 145 -28.08 51.69 -25.49
N PRO A 146 -28.82 52.46 -26.31
CA PRO A 146 -28.46 53.84 -26.60
C PRO A 146 -28.69 54.70 -25.36
N CYS A 147 -27.72 55.57 -25.04
CA CYS A 147 -27.90 56.67 -24.10
C CYS A 147 -28.89 57.68 -24.71
N ASN A 148 -29.96 57.99 -23.97
CA ASN A 148 -30.69 59.24 -24.10
C ASN A 148 -30.16 60.23 -23.07
#